data_AF-A0A7J4FB44-F1
#
_entry.id   AF-A0A7J4FB44-F1
#
_cell.length_a   1.000
_cell.length_b   1.000
_cell.length_c   1.000
_cell.angle_alpha   90.00
_cell.angle_beta   90.00
_cell.angle_gamma   90.00
#
_symmetry.space_group_name_H-M   'P 1'
#
loop_
_entity.id
_entity.type
_entity.pdbx_description
1 polymer ?
#
loop_
_entity_poly.entity_id
_entity_poly.type
_entity_poly.pdbx_seq_one_letter_code
_entity_poly.pdbx_strand_id
1 'polypeptide(L)'
;MEKEGLTEGEMVEIRIRKVGKDLFGALEGMGPFTPEDELRAHGESVVIGAYAWVEYLRGSERGRAVRQRLEDPNVRAYACALTIAEVVSKAARSGKDPDVAYSAIVLNSRVIEVDAGASRLAGLKHAEMRRTVKDFGLVDAYLLVYGGSLRARVLAGDPHLRGVPNALFLG
;
A
#
# COMPACT_ATOMS: atom_id res chain seq x y z
N MET A 1 15.41 16.18 -46.67
CA MET A 1 14.07 16.17 -46.07
C MET A 1 14.26 16.34 -44.57
N GLU A 2 14.01 17.56 -44.09
CA GLU A 2 14.19 17.94 -42.68
C GLU A 2 13.18 17.23 -41.78
N LYS A 3 13.64 16.80 -40.60
CA LYS A 3 12.76 16.39 -39.50
C LYS A 3 12.51 17.63 -38.65
N GLU A 4 11.32 18.21 -38.76
CA GLU A 4 10.88 19.25 -37.83
C GLU A 4 10.73 18.63 -36.44
N GLY A 5 11.65 19.00 -35.54
CA GLY A 5 11.55 18.70 -34.11
C GLY A 5 10.75 19.79 -33.42
N LEU A 6 9.86 19.38 -32.52
CA LEU A 6 9.10 20.30 -31.66
C LEU A 6 10.08 21.11 -30.79
N THR A 7 9.88 22.43 -30.75
CA THR A 7 10.68 23.35 -29.94
C THR A 7 10.06 23.57 -28.56
N GLU A 8 10.92 23.73 -27.55
CA GLU A 8 10.52 23.94 -26.15
C GLU A 8 9.73 25.25 -26.01
N GLY A 9 8.45 25.16 -25.62
CA GLY A 9 7.54 26.32 -25.46
C GLY A 9 6.36 26.38 -26.43
N GLU A 10 6.28 25.48 -27.43
CA GLU A 10 5.09 25.36 -28.27
C GLU A 10 3.93 24.65 -27.54
N MET A 11 2.80 25.35 -27.37
CA MET A 11 1.54 24.70 -27.00
C MET A 11 0.92 24.06 -28.24
N VAL A 12 0.95 22.72 -28.28
CA VAL A 12 0.30 21.94 -29.33
C VAL A 12 -1.12 21.60 -28.90
N GLU A 13 -2.12 21.97 -29.70
CA GLU A 13 -3.52 21.57 -29.47
C GLU A 13 -3.69 20.07 -29.79
N ILE A 14 -3.55 19.22 -28.78
CA ILE A 14 -3.76 17.77 -28.94
C ILE A 14 -5.27 17.51 -28.93
N ARG A 15 -5.86 17.31 -30.11
CA ARG A 15 -7.22 16.78 -30.23
C ARG A 15 -7.22 15.29 -29.87
N ILE A 16 -7.51 14.99 -28.61
CA ILE A 16 -7.74 13.62 -28.16
C ILE A 16 -9.07 13.14 -28.75
N ARG A 17 -9.00 12.37 -29.85
CA ARG A 17 -10.14 11.54 -30.25
C ARG A 17 -10.18 10.35 -29.30
N LYS A 18 -11.32 10.12 -28.65
CA LYS A 18 -11.54 8.94 -27.80
C LYS A 18 -11.44 7.69 -28.67
N VAL A 19 -10.27 7.08 -28.70
CA VAL A 19 -10.06 5.77 -29.30
C VAL A 19 -10.70 4.76 -28.34
N GLY A 20 -11.60 3.92 -28.84
CA GLY A 20 -12.20 2.84 -28.05
C GLY A 20 -11.12 1.97 -27.42
N LYS A 21 -11.36 1.49 -26.19
CA LYS A 21 -10.45 0.65 -25.41
C LYS A 21 -9.94 -0.59 -26.16
N ASP A 22 -10.62 -0.96 -27.24
CA ASP A 22 -10.39 -2.19 -27.99
C ASP A 22 -9.28 -2.08 -29.04
N LEU A 23 -8.84 -0.87 -29.40
CA LEU A 23 -7.93 -0.68 -30.53
C LEU A 23 -6.45 -0.94 -30.22
N PHE A 24 -6.03 -0.79 -28.97
CA PHE A 24 -4.62 -1.01 -28.56
C PHE A 24 -4.29 -2.49 -28.37
N GLY A 25 -5.28 -3.34 -28.05
CA GLY A 25 -5.07 -4.80 -27.93
C GLY A 25 -5.08 -5.52 -29.29
N ALA A 26 -5.63 -4.92 -30.34
CA ALA A 26 -5.84 -5.60 -31.62
C ALA A 26 -4.59 -5.66 -32.53
N LEU A 27 -3.47 -5.03 -32.15
CA LEU A 27 -2.22 -5.10 -32.89
C LEU A 27 -1.32 -6.18 -32.28
N GLU A 28 -1.09 -7.24 -33.08
CA GLU A 28 -0.25 -8.42 -32.80
C GLU A 28 -0.71 -9.36 -31.68
N GLY A 29 -1.79 -10.10 -31.91
CA GLY A 29 -2.03 -11.40 -31.25
C GLY A 29 -2.25 -11.39 -29.74
N MET A 30 -2.26 -10.23 -29.10
CA MET A 30 -2.57 -10.06 -27.69
C MET A 30 -4.09 -9.85 -27.54
N GLY A 31 -4.69 -10.45 -26.51
CA GLY A 31 -6.09 -10.20 -26.19
C GLY A 31 -6.33 -8.73 -25.79
N PRO A 32 -7.59 -8.31 -25.58
CA PRO A 32 -7.88 -6.99 -25.04
C PRO A 32 -7.15 -6.81 -23.70
N PHE A 33 -6.47 -5.68 -23.53
CA PHE A 33 -5.77 -5.32 -22.30
C PHE A 33 -6.76 -5.32 -21.13
N THR A 34 -6.54 -6.21 -20.16
CA THR A 34 -7.47 -6.43 -19.05
C THR A 34 -7.17 -5.49 -17.87
N PRO A 35 -8.13 -5.23 -16.97
CA PRO A 35 -7.84 -4.59 -15.69
C PRO A 35 -6.75 -5.32 -14.89
N GLU A 36 -6.64 -6.64 -15.03
CA GLU A 36 -5.56 -7.43 -14.44
C GLU A 36 -4.20 -7.13 -15.09
N ASP A 37 -4.15 -6.89 -16.40
CA ASP A 37 -2.94 -6.47 -17.12
C ASP A 37 -2.55 -5.03 -16.77
N GLU A 38 -3.53 -4.15 -16.56
CA GLU A 38 -3.33 -2.77 -16.11
C GLU A 38 -2.78 -2.76 -14.67
N LEU A 39 -3.31 -3.62 -13.79
CA LEU A 39 -2.82 -3.81 -12.43
C LEU A 39 -1.42 -4.45 -12.41
N ARG A 40 -1.14 -5.42 -13.29
CA ARG A 40 0.19 -6.01 -13.49
C ARG A 40 1.19 -4.99 -14.02
N ALA A 41 0.80 -4.16 -14.97
CA ALA A 41 1.64 -3.10 -15.54
C ALA A 41 1.99 -2.03 -14.51
N HIS A 42 1.10 -1.79 -13.53
CA HIS A 42 1.35 -0.83 -12.45
C HIS A 42 1.93 -1.43 -11.17
N GLY A 43 1.93 -2.75 -10.98
CA GLY A 43 2.41 -3.45 -9.77
C GLY A 43 1.48 -3.30 -8.56
N GLU A 44 1.35 -4.35 -7.75
CA GLU A 44 0.56 -4.32 -6.50
C GLU A 44 1.19 -3.37 -5.48
N SER A 45 0.39 -2.71 -4.66
CA SER A 45 0.89 -1.91 -3.53
C SER A 45 0.27 -2.43 -2.24
N VAL A 46 1.09 -2.56 -1.19
CA VAL A 46 0.67 -3.08 0.11
C VAL A 46 1.10 -2.15 1.23
N VAL A 47 0.19 -1.84 2.16
CA VAL A 47 0.48 -1.13 3.41
C VAL A 47 0.49 -2.16 4.53
N ILE A 48 1.63 -2.33 5.20
CA ILE A 48 1.85 -3.40 6.17
C ILE A 48 1.70 -2.83 7.58
N GLY A 49 0.72 -3.33 8.33
CA GLY A 49 0.46 -2.93 9.72
C GLY A 49 1.38 -3.61 10.74
N ALA A 50 1.32 -3.16 12.00
CA ALA A 50 2.24 -3.60 13.05
C ALA A 50 2.17 -5.10 13.33
N TYR A 51 0.96 -5.68 13.35
CA TYR A 51 0.78 -7.11 13.51
C TYR A 51 1.52 -7.91 12.44
N ALA A 52 1.40 -7.51 11.17
CA ALA A 52 2.02 -8.21 10.05
C ALA A 52 3.56 -8.16 10.14
N TRP A 53 4.13 -7.01 10.52
CA TRP A 53 5.57 -6.87 10.77
C TRP A 53 6.04 -7.72 11.96
N VAL A 54 5.28 -7.75 13.06
CA VAL A 54 5.60 -8.59 14.21
C VAL A 54 5.61 -10.07 13.84
N GLU A 55 4.64 -10.52 13.06
CA GLU A 55 4.58 -11.91 12.58
C GLU A 55 5.73 -12.23 11.61
N TYR A 56 6.10 -11.31 10.72
CA TYR A 56 7.28 -11.41 9.86
C TYR A 56 8.56 -11.57 10.68
N LEU A 57 8.79 -10.69 11.66
CA LEU A 57 9.97 -10.73 12.55
C LEU A 57 10.03 -12.00 13.40
N ARG A 58 8.89 -12.61 13.70
CA ARG A 58 8.79 -13.89 14.42
C ARG A 58 9.06 -15.11 13.52
N GLY A 59 9.08 -14.94 12.21
CA GLY A 59 9.16 -16.06 11.26
C GLY A 59 7.93 -16.98 11.32
N SER A 60 6.77 -16.46 11.74
CA SER A 60 5.55 -17.25 11.85
C SER A 60 5.00 -17.64 10.47
N GLU A 61 3.99 -18.52 10.44
CA GLU A 61 3.29 -18.85 9.18
C GLU A 61 2.67 -17.63 8.52
N ARG A 62 2.05 -16.74 9.31
CA ARG A 62 1.54 -15.46 8.84
C ARG A 62 2.66 -14.55 8.34
N GLY A 63 3.80 -14.56 9.04
CA GLY A 63 5.01 -13.85 8.63
C GLY A 63 5.57 -14.30 7.28
N ARG A 64 5.43 -15.59 6.93
CA ARG A 64 5.82 -16.09 5.60
C ARG A 64 4.98 -15.48 4.48
N ALA A 65 3.69 -15.26 4.70
CA ALA A 65 2.82 -14.59 3.71
C ALA A 65 3.18 -13.09 3.53
N VAL A 66 3.73 -12.45 4.55
CA VAL A 66 4.29 -11.10 4.46
C VAL A 66 5.59 -11.14 3.68
N ARG A 67 6.50 -12.07 4.01
CA ARG A 67 7.77 -12.26 3.32
C ARG A 67 7.60 -12.46 1.81
N GLN A 68 6.65 -13.31 1.40
CA GLN A 68 6.36 -13.54 -0.02
C GLN A 68 6.01 -12.26 -0.78
N ARG A 69 5.30 -11.32 -0.15
CA ARG A 69 4.98 -10.01 -0.74
C ARG A 69 6.17 -9.06 -0.75
N LEU A 70 7.03 -9.12 0.27
CA LEU A 70 8.24 -8.31 0.31
C LEU A 70 9.26 -8.75 -0.75
N GLU A 71 9.31 -10.05 -1.06
CA GLU A 71 10.22 -10.63 -2.05
C GLU A 71 9.69 -10.58 -3.50
N ASP A 72 8.41 -10.25 -3.70
CA ASP A 72 7.83 -10.12 -5.06
C ASP A 72 8.22 -8.77 -5.68
N PRO A 73 8.98 -8.74 -6.79
CA PRO A 73 9.41 -7.49 -7.43
C PRO A 73 8.26 -6.65 -7.98
N ASN A 74 7.06 -7.23 -8.16
CA ASN A 74 5.88 -6.50 -8.63
C ASN A 74 5.07 -5.89 -7.48
N VAL A 75 5.49 -6.10 -6.23
CA VAL A 75 4.81 -5.58 -5.03
C VAL A 75 5.61 -4.43 -4.45
N ARG A 76 4.96 -3.27 -4.30
CA ARG A 76 5.51 -2.12 -3.55
C ARG A 76 4.99 -2.16 -2.13
N ALA A 77 5.90 -2.41 -1.19
CA ALA A 77 5.59 -2.41 0.24
C ALA A 77 5.74 -1.03 0.87
N TYR A 78 4.79 -0.68 1.73
CA TYR A 78 4.76 0.56 2.49
C TYR A 78 4.55 0.27 3.99
N ALA A 79 5.12 1.13 4.83
CA ALA A 79 4.87 1.17 6.26
C ALA A 79 4.67 2.62 6.71
N CYS A 80 3.65 2.87 7.54
CA CYS A 80 3.44 4.18 8.15
C CYS A 80 4.42 4.39 9.33
N ALA A 81 4.89 5.62 9.55
CA ALA A 81 5.77 5.95 10.68
C ALA A 81 5.20 5.50 12.05
N LEU A 82 3.88 5.55 12.24
CA LEU A 82 3.21 5.05 13.45
C LEU A 82 3.33 3.53 13.60
N THR A 83 3.30 2.79 12.49
CA THR A 83 3.54 1.35 12.49
C THR A 83 4.95 1.03 12.93
N ILE A 84 5.95 1.80 12.49
CA ILE A 84 7.34 1.65 12.96
C ILE A 84 7.38 1.83 14.48
N ALA A 85 6.76 2.90 14.99
CA ALA A 85 6.71 3.16 16.43
C ALA A 85 6.06 2.00 17.23
N GLU A 86 4.96 1.43 16.74
CA GLU A 86 4.30 0.29 17.38
C GLU A 86 5.17 -0.97 17.39
N VAL A 87 5.82 -1.29 16.27
CA VAL A 87 6.67 -2.48 16.15
C VAL A 87 7.93 -2.36 17.01
N VAL A 88 8.60 -1.19 16.96
CA VAL A 88 9.77 -0.88 17.80
C VAL A 88 9.40 -0.95 19.29
N SER A 89 8.28 -0.35 19.69
CA SER A 89 7.75 -0.46 21.06
C SER A 89 7.48 -1.93 21.44
N LYS A 90 6.88 -2.71 20.54
CA LYS A 90 6.62 -4.13 20.79
C LYS A 90 7.92 -4.93 20.94
N ALA A 91 8.94 -4.66 20.12
CA ALA A 91 10.24 -5.31 20.20
C ALA A 91 10.90 -5.04 21.56
N ALA A 92 11.01 -3.76 21.94
CA ALA A 92 11.59 -3.33 23.21
C ALA A 92 10.89 -3.98 24.42
N ARG A 93 9.54 -3.92 24.47
CA ARG A 93 8.76 -4.52 25.56
C ARG A 93 8.83 -6.05 25.61
N SER A 94 9.23 -6.71 24.52
CA SER A 94 9.36 -8.16 24.46
C SER A 94 10.81 -8.65 24.65
N GLY A 95 11.73 -7.76 25.05
CA GLY A 95 13.16 -8.10 25.20
C GLY A 95 13.86 -8.43 23.88
N LYS A 96 13.34 -7.92 22.76
CA LYS A 96 13.94 -8.05 21.43
C LYS A 96 14.65 -6.75 21.06
N ASP A 97 15.62 -6.86 20.15
CA ASP A 97 16.36 -5.72 19.65
C ASP A 97 15.46 -4.79 18.81
N PRO A 98 15.23 -3.53 19.26
CA PRO A 98 14.41 -2.56 18.53
C PRO A 98 15.05 -2.11 17.21
N ASP A 99 16.38 -2.08 17.13
CA ASP A 99 17.10 -1.61 15.93
C ASP A 99 17.01 -2.63 14.80
N VAL A 100 17.00 -3.93 15.13
CA VAL A 100 16.69 -5.00 14.18
C VAL A 100 15.28 -4.84 13.62
N ALA A 101 14.30 -4.55 14.48
CA ALA A 101 12.91 -4.35 14.06
C ALA A 101 12.76 -3.10 13.18
N TYR A 102 13.38 -1.99 13.55
CA TYR A 102 13.42 -0.76 12.76
C TYR A 102 14.04 -1.01 11.39
N SER A 103 15.26 -1.59 11.37
CA SER A 103 16.02 -1.86 10.14
C SER A 103 15.24 -2.77 9.19
N ALA A 104 14.59 -3.81 9.70
CA ALA A 104 13.77 -4.71 8.90
C ALA A 104 12.65 -3.96 8.17
N ILE A 105 11.99 -3.00 8.82
CA ILE A 105 10.90 -2.25 8.21
C ILE A 105 11.45 -1.28 7.15
N VAL A 106 12.43 -0.45 7.50
CA VAL A 106 12.91 0.63 6.60
C VAL A 106 13.66 0.10 5.38
N LEU A 107 14.33 -1.05 5.49
CA LEU A 107 15.04 -1.67 4.37
C LEU A 107 14.09 -2.41 3.40
N ASN A 108 12.92 -2.86 3.88
CA ASN A 108 11.98 -3.67 3.09
C ASN A 108 10.70 -2.92 2.72
N SER A 109 10.60 -1.61 3.00
CA SER A 109 9.40 -0.84 2.68
C SER A 109 9.69 0.64 2.46
N ARG A 110 8.78 1.31 1.75
CA ARG A 110 8.73 2.77 1.69
C ARG A 110 8.02 3.30 2.94
N VAL A 111 8.71 4.15 3.68
CA VAL A 111 8.13 4.78 4.87
C VAL A 111 7.19 5.92 4.44
N ILE A 112 5.97 5.89 4.95
CA ILE A 112 4.98 6.96 4.80
C ILE A 112 5.04 7.83 6.05
N GLU A 113 5.44 9.08 5.87
CA GLU A 113 5.42 10.11 6.91
C GLU A 113 3.98 10.49 7.28
N VAL A 114 3.79 11.03 8.49
CA VAL A 114 2.48 11.50 8.96
C VAL A 114 2.45 13.02 8.98
N ASP A 115 1.52 13.59 8.22
CA ASP A 115 1.25 15.02 8.19
C ASP A 115 -0.13 15.37 8.80
N ALA A 116 -0.43 16.67 8.90
CA ALA A 116 -1.69 17.16 9.45
C ALA A 116 -2.93 16.75 8.63
N GLY A 117 -2.79 16.61 7.31
CA GLY A 117 -3.87 16.20 6.42
C GLY A 117 -4.23 14.73 6.61
N ALA A 118 -3.23 13.85 6.60
CA ALA A 118 -3.38 12.43 6.92
C ALA A 118 -3.96 12.24 8.33
N SER A 119 -3.48 13.04 9.29
CA SER A 119 -3.99 13.01 10.68
C SER A 119 -5.47 13.37 10.76
N ARG A 120 -5.91 14.40 10.04
CA ARG A 120 -7.33 14.77 9.98
C ARG A 120 -8.18 13.66 9.39
N LEU A 121 -7.75 13.07 8.27
CA LEU A 121 -8.47 11.97 7.63
C LEU A 121 -8.55 10.73 8.52
N ALA A 122 -7.44 10.37 9.16
CA ALA A 122 -7.39 9.24 10.10
C ALA A 122 -8.31 9.47 11.30
N GLY A 123 -8.36 10.68 11.85
CA GLY A 123 -9.28 11.03 12.93
C GLY A 123 -10.76 10.89 12.54
N LEU A 124 -11.13 11.33 11.33
CA LEU A 124 -12.50 11.15 10.82
C LEU A 124 -12.82 9.66 10.59
N LYS A 125 -11.89 8.90 10.00
CA LYS A 125 -12.05 7.46 9.79
C LYS A 125 -12.15 6.71 11.11
N HIS A 126 -11.35 7.08 12.10
CA HIS A 126 -11.39 6.52 13.45
C HIS A 126 -12.75 6.77 14.12
N ALA A 127 -13.26 8.00 14.06
CA ALA A 127 -14.57 8.34 14.60
C ALA A 127 -15.71 7.57 13.89
N GLU A 128 -15.61 7.37 12.57
CA GLU A 128 -16.54 6.54 11.80
C GLU A 128 -16.53 5.09 12.31
N MET A 129 -15.37 4.46 12.39
CA MET A 129 -15.22 3.07 12.82
C MET A 129 -15.67 2.87 14.28
N ARG A 130 -15.41 3.85 15.16
CA ARG A 130 -15.83 3.79 16.57
C ARG A 130 -17.33 3.90 16.82
N ARG A 131 -18.13 4.20 15.79
CA ARG A 131 -19.58 4.06 15.89
C ARG A 131 -19.98 2.60 16.10
N THR A 132 -19.28 1.67 15.45
CA THR A 132 -19.57 0.22 15.50
C THR A 132 -18.56 -0.58 16.32
N VAL A 133 -17.27 -0.22 16.29
CA VAL A 133 -16.17 -0.93 16.98
C VAL A 133 -15.55 -0.02 18.05
N LYS A 134 -15.95 -0.20 19.31
CA LYS A 134 -15.62 0.74 20.40
C LYS A 134 -14.12 0.87 20.69
N ASP A 135 -13.39 -0.21 20.51
CA ASP A 135 -11.97 -0.36 20.77
C ASP A 135 -11.10 -0.17 19.52
N PHE A 136 -11.66 0.29 18.40
CA PHE A 136 -10.90 0.50 17.16
C PHE A 136 -9.68 1.41 17.37
N GLY A 137 -8.54 0.96 16.86
CA GLY A 137 -7.23 1.61 17.00
C GLY A 137 -7.10 2.85 16.11
N LEU A 138 -6.41 3.88 16.61
CA LEU A 138 -6.14 5.07 15.80
C LEU A 138 -5.15 4.77 14.68
N VAL A 139 -4.14 3.93 14.94
CA VAL A 139 -3.16 3.55 13.91
C VAL A 139 -3.82 2.72 12.80
N ASP A 140 -4.79 1.86 13.11
CA ASP A 140 -5.57 1.15 12.09
C ASP A 140 -6.36 2.09 11.19
N ALA A 141 -6.83 3.22 11.72
CA ALA A 141 -7.46 4.26 10.91
C ALA A 141 -6.47 4.87 9.89
N TYR A 142 -5.21 5.09 10.28
CA TYR A 142 -4.16 5.52 9.35
C TYR A 142 -3.89 4.47 8.27
N LEU A 143 -3.85 3.19 8.64
CA LEU A 143 -3.65 2.11 7.67
C LEU A 143 -4.77 2.12 6.61
N LEU A 144 -6.03 2.33 7.01
CA LEU A 144 -7.14 2.44 6.08
C LEU A 144 -7.04 3.68 5.17
N VAL A 145 -6.67 4.84 5.72
CA VAL A 145 -6.48 6.08 4.95
C VAL A 145 -5.37 5.93 3.91
N TYR A 146 -4.21 5.37 4.29
CA TYR A 146 -3.11 5.15 3.36
C TYR A 146 -3.41 4.05 2.36
N GLY A 147 -4.05 2.96 2.79
CA GLY A 147 -4.52 1.90 1.89
C GLY A 147 -5.45 2.45 0.81
N GLY A 148 -6.40 3.31 1.18
CA GLY A 148 -7.29 3.97 0.21
C GLY A 148 -6.54 4.92 -0.73
N SER A 149 -5.71 5.81 -0.17
CA SER A 149 -4.99 6.85 -0.93
C SER A 149 -4.00 6.28 -1.94
N LEU A 150 -3.35 5.16 -1.60
CA LEU A 150 -2.40 4.46 -2.45
C LEU A 150 -3.03 3.38 -3.33
N ARG A 151 -4.36 3.17 -3.25
CA ARG A 151 -5.05 2.03 -3.85
C ARG A 151 -4.36 0.70 -3.49
N ALA A 152 -3.91 0.60 -2.25
CA ALA A 152 -3.10 -0.48 -1.72
C ALA A 152 -3.92 -1.41 -0.83
N ARG A 153 -3.51 -2.68 -0.79
CA ARG A 153 -4.02 -3.67 0.17
C ARG A 153 -3.40 -3.43 1.54
N VAL A 154 -4.20 -3.43 2.59
CA VAL A 154 -3.73 -3.31 3.97
C VAL A 154 -3.50 -4.71 4.55
N LEU A 155 -2.27 -5.02 4.92
CA LEU A 155 -1.92 -6.28 5.59
C LEU A 155 -1.98 -6.08 7.10
N ALA A 156 -2.97 -6.69 7.74
CA ALA A 156 -3.17 -6.54 9.19
C ALA A 156 -3.72 -7.82 9.82
N GLY A 157 -3.58 -7.92 11.15
CA GLY A 157 -4.17 -9.01 11.94
C GLY A 157 -5.23 -8.54 12.92
N ASP A 158 -5.67 -7.28 12.86
CA ASP A 158 -6.80 -6.82 13.64
C ASP A 158 -8.10 -7.45 13.09
N PRO A 159 -8.85 -8.24 13.88
CA PRO A 159 -10.13 -8.80 13.47
C PRO A 159 -11.15 -7.74 13.03
N HIS A 160 -11.06 -6.51 13.52
CA HIS A 160 -11.94 -5.41 13.14
C HIS A 160 -11.76 -4.95 11.69
N LEU A 161 -10.64 -5.33 11.05
CA LEU A 161 -10.38 -5.08 9.65
C LEU A 161 -10.90 -6.20 8.73
N ARG A 162 -11.46 -7.27 9.30
CA ARG A 162 -12.06 -8.36 8.52
C ARG A 162 -13.24 -7.85 7.71
N GLY A 163 -13.22 -8.09 6.40
CA GLY A 163 -14.29 -7.68 5.49
C GLY A 163 -14.22 -6.23 5.03
N VAL A 164 -13.22 -5.46 5.48
CA VAL A 164 -12.95 -4.14 4.90
C VAL A 164 -12.40 -4.37 3.47
N PRO A 165 -12.97 -3.75 2.42
CA PRO A 165 -12.70 -4.11 1.02
C PRO A 165 -11.22 -4.12 0.61
N ASN A 166 -10.41 -3.23 1.19
CA ASN A 166 -8.99 -3.10 0.90
C ASN A 166 -8.09 -3.69 2.00
N ALA A 167 -8.62 -4.47 2.95
CA ALA A 167 -7.83 -5.12 3.99
C ALA A 167 -7.71 -6.63 3.76
N LEU A 168 -6.47 -7.12 3.80
CA LEU A 168 -6.14 -8.54 3.88
C LEU A 168 -5.89 -8.90 5.34
N PHE A 169 -6.84 -9.62 5.92
CA PHE A 169 -6.74 -10.14 7.27
C PHE A 169 -5.82 -11.38 7.29
N LEU A 170 -4.76 -11.35 8.13
CA LEU A 170 -3.73 -12.40 8.18
C LEU A 170 -3.99 -13.51 9.21
N GLY A 171 -5.13 -13.49 9.91
CA GLY A 171 -5.61 -14.66 10.69
C GLY A 171 -5.89 -14.39 12.16
#